data_AF-A0A952H4E4-F1
#
_entry.id   AF-A0A952H4E4-F1
#
_cell.length_a   1.000
_cell.length_b   1.000
_cell.length_c   1.000
_cell.angle_alpha   90.00
_cell.angle_beta   90.00
_cell.angle_gamma   90.00
#
_symmetry.space_group_name_H-M   'P 1'
#
loop_
_entity.id
_entity.type
_entity.pdbx_description
1 polymer ?
#
loop_
_entity_poly.entity_id
_entity_poly.type
_entity_poly.pdbx_seq_one_letter_code
_entity_poly.pdbx_strand_id
1 'polypeptide(L)'
;MNKSLLMLLSMTVLASCAQLPPASAPQPQQPPETAELAWYPNQLYRGVRVLPGTANQIDWSRVSFGVSGNPPTLSLFNNMANAAAFPCWLRITVDVPGNPPPAPLVIGDLTIPNPPPGGANAGPWPVFFDNVPPGHWSIARATIGGASNNQASDRAAAVFSAMAHAPLPTAIIRDGSAVGCH
;
A
#
# COMPACT_ATOMS: atom_id res chain seq x y z
N MET A 1 10.43 -18.46 108.80
CA MET A 1 9.75 -17.25 108.28
C MET A 1 10.79 -16.44 107.50
N ASN A 2 10.85 -16.58 106.18
CA ASN A 2 11.79 -15.83 105.36
C ASN A 2 11.09 -15.10 104.22
N LYS A 3 11.55 -13.86 104.06
CA LYS A 3 11.09 -12.76 103.22
C LYS A 3 11.53 -12.94 101.76
N SER A 4 10.74 -12.31 100.89
CA SER A 4 11.12 -11.55 99.69
C SER A 4 12.12 -12.16 98.69
N LEU A 5 11.76 -12.18 97.40
CA LEU A 5 12.13 -11.08 96.50
C LEU A 5 11.44 -11.27 95.14
N LEU A 6 10.71 -10.23 94.75
CA LEU A 6 10.07 -10.04 93.45
C LEU A 6 11.15 -9.54 92.47
N MET A 7 11.38 -10.22 91.35
CA MET A 7 12.10 -9.67 90.20
C MET A 7 11.18 -9.71 88.98
N LEU A 8 10.65 -8.54 88.60
CA LEU A 8 10.00 -8.32 87.32
C LEU A 8 11.08 -8.27 86.23
N LEU A 9 11.07 -9.24 85.33
CA LEU A 9 11.77 -9.17 84.05
C LEU A 9 10.80 -8.57 83.03
N SER A 10 10.92 -7.27 82.75
CA SER A 10 10.22 -6.63 81.64
C SER A 10 10.88 -7.06 80.32
N MET A 11 10.26 -7.99 79.60
CA MET A 11 10.60 -8.27 78.21
C MET A 11 9.95 -7.21 77.31
N THR A 12 10.74 -6.29 76.79
CA THR A 12 10.37 -5.43 75.68
C THR A 12 10.35 -6.26 74.40
N VAL A 13 9.15 -6.58 73.91
CA VAL A 13 8.96 -7.11 72.56
C VAL A 13 9.13 -5.96 71.58
N LEU A 14 10.26 -5.92 70.88
CA LEU A 14 10.44 -5.11 69.67
C LEU A 14 9.58 -5.72 68.57
N ALA A 15 8.39 -5.15 68.35
CA ALA A 15 7.63 -5.42 67.15
C ALA A 15 8.34 -4.76 65.95
N SER A 16 9.14 -5.54 65.21
CA SER A 16 9.55 -5.16 63.86
C SER A 16 8.32 -5.18 62.96
N CYS A 17 7.73 -4.01 62.72
CA CYS A 17 6.84 -3.82 61.58
C CYS A 17 7.67 -3.95 60.30
N ALA A 18 7.73 -5.15 59.73
CA ALA A 18 8.16 -5.32 58.36
C ALA A 18 7.09 -4.67 57.48
N GLN A 19 7.36 -3.43 57.06
CA GLN A 19 6.51 -2.70 56.14
C GLN A 19 6.57 -3.43 54.79
N LEU A 20 5.47 -4.08 54.42
CA LEU A 20 5.31 -4.62 53.07
C LEU A 20 5.58 -3.48 52.08
N PRO A 21 6.39 -3.71 51.02
CA PRO A 21 6.57 -2.70 50.00
C PRO A 21 5.19 -2.30 49.47
N PRO A 22 4.95 -1.01 49.20
CA PRO A 22 3.68 -0.57 48.66
C PRO A 22 3.38 -1.39 47.41
N ALA A 23 2.21 -2.03 47.38
CA ALA A 23 1.73 -2.70 46.18
C ALA A 23 1.82 -1.69 45.03
N SER A 24 2.60 -2.03 44.01
CA SER A 24 2.70 -1.21 42.81
C SER A 24 1.27 -0.95 42.32
N ALA A 25 0.90 0.33 42.18
CA ALA A 25 -0.38 0.68 41.57
C ALA A 25 -0.49 -0.10 40.26
N PRO A 26 -1.67 -0.68 39.93
CA PRO A 26 -1.89 -1.29 38.63
C PRO A 26 -1.47 -0.27 37.58
N GLN A 27 -0.40 -0.56 36.84
CA GLN A 27 -0.04 0.28 35.71
C GLN A 27 -1.28 0.33 34.83
N PRO A 28 -1.73 1.53 34.39
CA PRO A 28 -2.76 1.61 33.38
C PRO A 28 -2.31 0.69 32.25
N GLN A 29 -3.08 -0.37 31.97
CA GLN A 29 -2.81 -1.21 30.83
C GLN A 29 -2.87 -0.28 29.62
N GLN A 30 -1.70 0.04 29.07
CA GLN A 30 -1.61 0.75 27.82
C GLN A 30 -2.50 -0.04 26.85
N PRO A 31 -3.50 0.59 26.21
CA PRO A 31 -4.30 -0.09 25.21
C PRO A 31 -3.33 -0.80 24.28
N PRO A 32 -3.59 -2.07 23.87
CA PRO A 32 -2.70 -2.77 22.97
C PRO A 32 -2.41 -1.83 21.81
N GLU A 33 -1.15 -1.45 21.68
CA GLU A 33 -0.66 -0.65 20.58
C GLU A 33 -1.11 -1.38 19.32
N THR A 34 -2.05 -0.80 18.58
CA THR A 34 -2.47 -1.34 17.30
C THR A 34 -1.19 -1.43 16.48
N ALA A 35 -0.67 -2.65 16.30
CA ALA A 35 0.56 -2.88 15.56
C ALA A 35 0.44 -2.13 14.23
N GLU A 36 1.35 -1.18 13.99
CA GLU A 36 1.38 -0.41 12.76
C GLU A 36 1.39 -1.39 11.59
N LEU A 37 0.40 -1.28 10.71
CA LEU A 37 0.26 -2.19 9.59
C LEU A 37 1.43 -1.95 8.63
N ALA A 38 2.35 -2.92 8.55
CA ALA A 38 3.50 -2.82 7.68
C ALA A 38 3.09 -2.75 6.20
N TRP A 39 3.80 -1.94 5.42
CA TRP A 39 3.57 -1.73 3.98
C TRP A 39 4.68 -2.38 3.17
N TYR A 40 4.30 -3.04 2.07
CA TYR A 40 5.23 -3.77 1.22
C TYR A 40 5.05 -3.36 -0.25
N PRO A 41 6.16 -3.18 -0.98
CA PRO A 41 6.09 -2.87 -2.40
C PRO A 41 5.58 -4.06 -3.19
N ASN A 42 4.58 -3.83 -4.03
CA ASN A 42 3.98 -4.83 -4.91
C ASN A 42 4.11 -4.37 -6.37
N GLN A 43 4.41 -5.31 -7.28
CA GLN A 43 4.62 -5.01 -8.69
C GLN A 43 3.33 -5.28 -9.47
N LEU A 44 2.75 -4.24 -10.03
CA LEU A 44 1.60 -4.32 -10.91
C LEU A 44 1.98 -4.00 -12.35
N TYR A 45 1.20 -4.52 -13.28
CA TYR A 45 1.48 -4.51 -14.71
C TYR A 45 0.28 -3.95 -15.47
N ARG A 46 0.55 -3.01 -16.37
CA ARG A 46 -0.40 -2.52 -17.38
C ARG A 46 0.05 -2.97 -18.75
N GLY A 47 -0.78 -3.72 -19.45
CA GLY A 47 -0.57 -4.01 -20.85
C GLY A 47 -0.78 -2.75 -21.69
N VAL A 48 0.15 -2.45 -22.59
CA VAL A 48 0.08 -1.29 -23.47
C VAL A 48 0.24 -1.71 -24.93
N ARG A 49 -0.37 -0.95 -25.83
CA ARG A 49 -0.23 -1.16 -27.27
C ARG A 49 0.99 -0.42 -27.78
N VAL A 50 1.38 -0.75 -29.01
CA VAL A 50 2.40 -0.03 -29.76
C VAL A 50 1.77 0.69 -30.94
N LEU A 51 2.39 1.77 -31.38
CA LEU A 51 1.96 2.53 -32.55
C LEU A 51 2.17 1.68 -33.82
N PRO A 52 1.14 1.55 -34.68
CA PRO A 52 1.26 0.80 -35.93
C PRO A 52 2.39 1.32 -36.82
N GLY A 53 3.18 0.41 -37.40
CA GLY A 53 4.28 0.77 -38.31
C GLY A 53 5.53 1.32 -37.62
N THR A 54 5.60 1.28 -36.29
CA THR A 54 6.79 1.69 -35.52
C THR A 54 7.59 0.47 -35.05
N ALA A 55 8.83 0.71 -34.60
CA ALA A 55 9.69 -0.32 -34.00
C ALA A 55 9.30 -0.60 -32.54
N ASN A 56 8.03 -0.94 -32.29
CA ASN A 56 7.47 -1.17 -30.95
C ASN A 56 7.46 0.06 -30.03
N GLN A 57 7.22 1.24 -30.61
CA GLN A 57 7.00 2.46 -29.83
C GLN A 57 5.66 2.37 -29.10
N ILE A 58 5.66 2.59 -27.78
CA ILE A 58 4.45 2.52 -26.94
C ILE A 58 3.45 3.61 -27.36
N ASP A 59 2.19 3.20 -27.48
CA ASP A 59 1.06 4.12 -27.66
C ASP A 59 0.67 4.73 -26.31
N TRP A 60 1.12 5.96 -26.05
CA TRP A 60 0.83 6.75 -24.85
C TRP A 60 -0.52 7.49 -24.91
N SER A 61 -1.55 6.85 -25.47
CA SER A 61 -2.91 7.39 -25.54
C SER A 61 -3.91 6.56 -24.74
N ARG A 62 -5.17 7.02 -24.70
CA ARG A 62 -6.31 6.28 -24.13
C ARG A 62 -6.47 4.85 -24.66
N VAL A 63 -5.90 4.51 -25.82
CA VAL A 63 -5.96 3.15 -26.36
C VAL A 63 -5.22 2.16 -25.45
N SER A 64 -4.09 2.57 -24.88
CA SER A 64 -3.33 1.77 -23.90
C SER A 64 -3.80 1.99 -22.47
N PHE A 65 -4.36 3.16 -22.15
CA PHE A 65 -4.75 3.57 -20.80
C PHE A 65 -6.27 3.74 -20.62
N GLY A 66 -7.05 2.98 -21.37
CA GLY A 66 -8.51 3.03 -21.34
C GLY A 66 -9.06 2.76 -19.93
N VAL A 67 -9.87 3.72 -19.46
CA VAL A 67 -10.75 3.62 -18.29
C VAL A 67 -12.14 3.22 -18.79
N SER A 68 -12.67 2.10 -18.29
CA SER A 68 -13.94 1.55 -18.77
C SER A 68 -14.59 0.64 -17.72
N GLY A 69 -15.76 0.07 -18.04
CA GLY A 69 -16.54 -0.76 -17.12
C GLY A 69 -17.59 0.01 -16.32
N ASN A 70 -18.26 -0.70 -15.41
CA ASN A 70 -19.29 -0.15 -14.52
C ASN A 70 -19.18 -0.78 -13.12
N PRO A 71 -18.61 -0.08 -12.11
CA PRO A 71 -18.08 1.28 -12.18
C PRO A 71 -16.82 1.38 -13.06
N PRO A 72 -16.52 2.56 -13.66
CA PRO A 72 -15.40 2.70 -14.57
C PRO A 72 -14.05 2.72 -13.85
N THR A 73 -13.12 1.88 -14.30
CA THR A 73 -11.78 1.75 -13.72
C THR A 73 -10.69 1.60 -14.78
N LEU A 74 -9.44 1.86 -14.39
CA LEU A 74 -8.24 1.49 -15.12
C LEU A 74 -7.71 0.17 -14.54
N SER A 75 -7.70 -0.89 -15.36
CA SER A 75 -7.19 -2.21 -14.97
C SER A 75 -5.66 -2.29 -14.88
N LEU A 76 -5.18 -3.02 -13.88
CA LEU A 76 -3.79 -3.41 -13.64
C LEU A 76 -3.78 -4.90 -13.26
N PHE A 77 -2.63 -5.56 -13.35
CA PHE A 77 -2.50 -6.99 -13.04
C PHE A 77 -1.25 -7.27 -12.22
N ASN A 78 -1.30 -8.21 -11.28
CA ASN A 78 -0.13 -8.58 -10.47
C ASN A 78 0.92 -9.41 -11.25
N ASN A 79 0.63 -9.81 -12.47
CA ASN A 79 1.59 -10.41 -13.39
C ASN A 79 1.16 -10.18 -14.85
N MET A 80 2.10 -10.38 -15.78
CA MET A 80 1.87 -10.21 -17.22
C MET A 80 1.09 -11.37 -17.85
N ALA A 81 1.04 -12.55 -17.22
CA ALA A 81 0.39 -13.75 -17.76
C ALA A 81 -1.15 -13.72 -17.59
N ASN A 82 -1.63 -12.99 -16.57
CA ASN A 82 -3.04 -12.89 -16.20
C ASN A 82 -3.81 -11.86 -17.03
N ALA A 83 -3.13 -11.09 -17.87
CA ALA A 83 -3.76 -10.25 -18.88
C ALA A 83 -3.43 -10.76 -20.28
N ALA A 84 -4.26 -10.38 -21.26
CA ALA A 84 -4.09 -10.72 -22.67
C ALA A 84 -2.64 -10.48 -23.15
N ALA A 85 -2.21 -11.17 -24.21
CA ALA A 85 -0.86 -11.01 -24.77
C ALA A 85 -0.64 -9.62 -25.38
N PHE A 86 -0.34 -8.62 -24.54
CA PHE A 86 0.02 -7.27 -24.97
C PHE A 86 1.45 -7.24 -25.52
N PRO A 87 1.72 -6.42 -26.55
CA PRO A 87 3.05 -6.30 -27.14
C PRO A 87 4.07 -5.77 -26.14
N CYS A 88 3.68 -4.79 -25.33
CA CYS A 88 4.52 -4.16 -24.33
C CYS A 88 3.77 -4.01 -23.00
N TRP A 89 4.52 -3.81 -21.93
CA TRP A 89 3.99 -3.69 -20.58
C TRP A 89 4.67 -2.57 -19.81
N LEU A 90 3.92 -1.96 -18.89
CA LEU A 90 4.46 -1.11 -17.86
C LEU A 90 4.39 -1.84 -16.53
N ARG A 91 5.53 -1.95 -15.85
CA ARG A 91 5.64 -2.42 -14.48
C ARG A 91 5.68 -1.23 -13.53
N ILE A 92 4.77 -1.19 -12.57
CA ILE A 92 4.57 -0.11 -11.61
C ILE A 92 4.69 -0.69 -10.21
N THR A 93 5.24 0.08 -9.27
CA THR A 93 5.27 -0.29 -7.85
C THR A 93 4.12 0.38 -7.11
N VAL A 94 3.37 -0.40 -6.34
CA VAL A 94 2.28 0.04 -5.45
C VAL A 94 2.62 -0.42 -4.05
N ASP A 95 2.50 0.47 -3.07
CA ASP A 95 2.68 0.09 -1.66
C ASP A 95 1.38 -0.53 -1.14
N VAL A 96 1.46 -1.73 -0.59
CA VAL A 96 0.28 -2.50 -0.16
C VAL A 96 0.39 -2.82 1.32
N PRO A 97 -0.68 -2.64 2.11
CA PRO A 97 -0.65 -2.97 3.52
C PRO A 97 -0.74 -4.48 3.75
N GLY A 98 0.00 -4.97 4.75
CA GLY A 98 0.02 -6.37 5.15
C GLY A 98 0.91 -7.25 4.28
N ASN A 99 1.05 -8.53 4.66
CA ASN A 99 2.02 -9.44 4.04
C ASN A 99 1.58 -9.87 2.62
N PRO A 100 2.46 -9.81 1.60
CA PRO A 100 2.17 -10.35 0.27
C PRO A 100 2.01 -11.88 0.26
N PRO A 101 1.14 -12.46 -0.59
CA PRO A 101 0.19 -11.77 -1.46
C PRO A 101 -1.00 -11.20 -0.65
N PRO A 102 -1.49 -10.00 -0.99
CA PRO A 102 -2.62 -9.41 -0.29
C PRO A 102 -3.91 -10.21 -0.51
N ALA A 103 -4.80 -10.18 0.47
CA ALA A 103 -6.16 -10.70 0.31
C ALA A 103 -7.00 -9.79 -0.60
N PRO A 104 -8.05 -10.30 -1.27
CA PRO A 104 -9.00 -9.45 -1.99
C PRO A 104 -9.58 -8.34 -1.09
N LEU A 105 -9.98 -7.24 -1.72
CA LEU A 105 -10.48 -6.00 -1.09
C LEU A 105 -9.41 -5.13 -0.44
N VAL A 106 -8.13 -5.50 -0.54
CA VAL A 106 -7.02 -4.64 -0.11
C VAL A 106 -6.89 -3.44 -1.05
N ILE A 107 -6.58 -2.29 -0.46
CA ILE A 107 -6.26 -1.05 -1.17
C ILE A 107 -4.78 -0.78 -0.97
N GLY A 108 -4.04 -0.70 -2.06
CA GLY A 108 -2.67 -0.20 -2.09
C GLY A 108 -2.62 1.26 -2.54
N ASP A 109 -1.48 1.90 -2.32
CA ASP A 109 -1.23 3.28 -2.68
C ASP A 109 -0.22 3.36 -3.82
N LEU A 110 -0.66 3.91 -4.96
CA LEU A 110 0.22 4.27 -6.05
C LEU A 110 0.65 5.72 -5.89
N THR A 111 1.93 5.94 -5.56
CA THR A 111 2.49 7.28 -5.52
C THR A 111 2.55 7.89 -6.92
N ILE A 112 1.92 9.05 -7.10
CA ILE A 112 1.96 9.82 -8.34
C ILE A 112 2.96 10.96 -8.19
N PRO A 113 4.17 10.86 -8.76
CA PRO A 113 5.12 11.96 -8.73
C PRO A 113 4.54 13.11 -9.57
N ASN A 114 4.38 14.29 -8.95
CA ASN A 114 3.96 15.57 -9.55
C ASN A 114 3.25 15.42 -10.90
N PRO A 115 1.91 15.21 -10.92
CA PRO A 115 1.22 14.92 -12.17
C PRO A 115 1.50 16.02 -13.20
N PRO A 116 1.78 15.67 -14.47
CA PRO A 116 2.05 16.67 -15.49
C PRO A 116 0.88 17.67 -15.61
N PRO A 117 1.14 18.92 -16.02
CA PRO A 117 0.09 19.91 -16.26
C PRO A 117 -0.97 19.32 -17.20
N GLY A 118 -2.23 19.23 -16.71
CA GLY A 118 -3.26 18.43 -17.40
C GLY A 118 -4.35 17.86 -16.49
N GLY A 119 -4.20 18.02 -15.17
CA GLY A 119 -5.31 17.93 -14.21
C GLY A 119 -5.68 16.53 -13.75
N ALA A 120 -4.80 15.54 -13.83
CA ALA A 120 -4.98 14.34 -13.02
C ALA A 120 -5.02 14.74 -11.53
N ASN A 121 -5.81 14.04 -10.72
CA ASN A 121 -5.83 14.33 -9.29
C ASN A 121 -4.45 14.02 -8.68
N ALA A 122 -4.05 14.77 -7.66
CA ALA A 122 -2.83 14.50 -6.91
C ALA A 122 -2.87 13.10 -6.27
N GLY A 123 -1.70 12.48 -6.13
CA GLY A 123 -1.55 11.18 -5.47
C GLY A 123 -1.52 11.27 -3.93
N PRO A 124 -1.47 10.11 -3.25
CA PRO A 124 -1.44 8.77 -3.84
C PRO A 124 -2.78 8.37 -4.46
N TRP A 125 -2.74 7.52 -5.48
CA TRP A 125 -3.93 6.93 -6.09
C TRP A 125 -4.23 5.57 -5.43
N PRO A 126 -5.38 5.40 -4.76
CA PRO A 126 -5.80 4.09 -4.28
C PRO A 126 -5.96 3.10 -5.42
N VAL A 127 -5.34 1.93 -5.28
CA VAL A 127 -5.38 0.80 -6.20
C VAL A 127 -6.05 -0.38 -5.49
N PHE A 128 -7.22 -0.76 -5.96
CA PHE A 128 -8.05 -1.79 -5.33
C PHE A 128 -7.75 -3.17 -5.90
N PHE A 129 -7.55 -4.16 -5.03
CA PHE A 129 -7.41 -5.56 -5.42
C PHE A 129 -8.77 -6.26 -5.42
N ASP A 130 -9.44 -6.33 -6.56
CA ASP A 130 -10.70 -7.06 -6.70
C ASP A 130 -10.50 -8.55 -7.02
N ASN A 131 -9.34 -8.94 -7.57
CA ASN A 131 -9.02 -10.31 -7.97
C ASN A 131 -10.04 -10.93 -8.96
N VAL A 132 -10.75 -10.11 -9.74
CA VAL A 132 -11.71 -10.53 -10.76
C VAL A 132 -11.42 -9.82 -12.10
N PRO A 133 -10.73 -10.48 -13.06
CA PRO A 133 -10.21 -11.86 -13.03
C PRO A 133 -9.02 -12.04 -12.06
N PRO A 134 -8.55 -13.27 -11.81
CA PRO A 134 -7.45 -13.51 -10.88
C PRO A 134 -6.23 -12.62 -11.16
N GLY A 135 -5.75 -11.97 -10.11
CA GLY A 135 -4.64 -11.03 -10.17
C GLY A 135 -5.02 -9.62 -10.66
N HIS A 136 -6.29 -9.33 -10.91
CA HIS A 136 -6.76 -8.01 -11.33
C HIS A 136 -6.77 -7.00 -10.17
N TRP A 137 -6.27 -5.82 -10.48
CA TRP A 137 -6.26 -4.63 -9.66
C TRP A 137 -6.87 -3.48 -10.46
N SER A 138 -7.41 -2.48 -9.80
CA SER A 138 -8.07 -1.40 -10.50
C SER A 138 -7.91 -0.04 -9.81
N ILE A 139 -7.84 1.02 -10.62
CA ILE A 139 -7.86 2.41 -10.16
C ILE A 139 -9.17 3.02 -10.62
N ALA A 140 -9.97 3.54 -9.69
CA ALA A 140 -11.25 4.14 -10.03
C ALA A 140 -11.09 5.39 -10.92
N ARG A 141 -11.99 5.59 -11.87
CA ARG A 141 -12.04 6.83 -12.69
C ARG A 141 -12.00 8.10 -11.84
N ALA A 142 -12.75 8.10 -10.74
CA ALA A 142 -12.84 9.23 -9.82
C ALA A 142 -11.48 9.57 -9.18
N THR A 143 -10.66 8.56 -8.89
CA THR A 143 -9.29 8.71 -8.40
C THR A 143 -8.41 9.41 -9.42
N ILE A 144 -8.47 9.00 -10.69
CA ILE A 144 -7.67 9.58 -11.78
C ILE A 144 -8.12 11.02 -12.09
N GLY A 145 -9.44 11.26 -12.04
CA GLY A 145 -10.08 12.52 -12.35
C GLY A 145 -10.65 12.59 -13.78
N GLY A 146 -11.21 13.76 -14.11
CA GLY A 146 -11.81 14.04 -15.42
C GLY A 146 -13.34 13.93 -15.40
N ALA A 147 -14.00 14.55 -16.38
CA ALA A 147 -15.46 14.54 -16.48
C ALA A 147 -16.00 13.28 -17.18
N SER A 148 -15.15 12.51 -17.86
CA SER A 148 -15.54 11.33 -18.63
C SER A 148 -14.47 10.24 -18.61
N ASN A 149 -14.81 9.03 -19.05
CA ASN A 149 -13.87 7.92 -19.22
C ASN A 149 -12.71 8.29 -20.17
N ASN A 150 -13.01 8.99 -21.27
CA ASN A 150 -11.98 9.43 -22.21
C ASN A 150 -10.99 10.41 -21.55
N GLN A 151 -11.50 11.41 -20.82
CA GLN A 151 -10.63 12.36 -20.12
C GLN A 151 -9.80 11.68 -19.03
N ALA A 152 -10.37 10.73 -18.28
CA ALA A 152 -9.64 9.95 -17.29
C ALA A 152 -8.54 9.09 -17.96
N SER A 153 -8.84 8.49 -19.11
CA SER A 153 -7.88 7.69 -19.88
C SER A 153 -6.70 8.52 -20.39
N ASP A 154 -6.99 9.72 -20.93
CA ASP A 154 -5.96 10.65 -21.40
C ASP A 154 -5.07 11.14 -20.24
N ARG A 155 -5.66 11.42 -19.05
CA ARG A 155 -4.93 11.78 -17.84
C ARG A 155 -4.06 10.63 -17.31
N ALA A 156 -4.59 9.41 -17.29
CA ALA A 156 -3.84 8.23 -16.91
C ALA A 156 -2.64 8.03 -17.85
N ALA A 157 -2.85 8.15 -19.17
CA ALA A 157 -1.77 8.03 -20.15
C ALA A 157 -0.64 9.05 -19.90
N ALA A 158 -1.00 10.32 -19.64
CA ALA A 158 -0.03 11.36 -19.33
C ALA A 158 0.77 11.05 -18.04
N VAL A 159 0.09 10.59 -16.99
CA VAL A 159 0.72 10.23 -15.71
C VAL A 159 1.68 9.05 -15.88
N PHE A 160 1.25 7.95 -16.48
CA PHE A 160 2.12 6.77 -16.66
C PHE A 160 3.27 7.05 -17.63
N SER A 161 3.06 7.89 -18.65
CA SER A 161 4.14 8.35 -19.52
C SER A 161 5.17 9.17 -18.74
N ALA A 162 4.74 10.10 -17.90
CA ALA A 162 5.64 10.88 -17.06
C ALA A 162 6.42 9.98 -16.07
N MET A 163 5.77 8.98 -15.47
CA MET A 163 6.42 8.02 -14.57
C MET A 163 7.49 7.17 -15.27
N ALA A 164 7.28 6.82 -16.54
CA ALA A 164 8.22 6.02 -17.33
C ALA A 164 9.40 6.84 -17.85
N HIS A 165 9.19 8.12 -18.18
CA HIS A 165 10.20 8.99 -18.77
C HIS A 165 10.89 9.92 -17.76
N ALA A 166 10.56 9.83 -16.47
CA ALA A 166 11.24 10.61 -15.43
C ALA A 166 12.73 10.24 -15.34
N PRO A 167 13.61 11.15 -14.87
CA PRO A 167 15.03 10.85 -14.66
C PRO A 167 15.28 9.65 -13.73
N LEU A 168 14.39 9.45 -12.77
CA LEU A 168 14.28 8.23 -11.95
C LEU A 168 12.91 7.60 -12.20
N PRO A 169 12.80 6.67 -13.16
CA PRO A 169 11.52 6.08 -13.51
C PRO A 169 10.89 5.29 -12.36
N THR A 170 9.61 5.55 -12.11
CA THR A 170 8.78 4.78 -11.16
C THR A 170 7.86 3.79 -11.87
N ALA A 171 7.74 3.91 -13.20
CA ALA A 171 7.20 2.90 -14.09
C ALA A 171 8.32 2.40 -15.02
N ILE A 172 8.43 1.09 -15.20
CA ILE A 172 9.46 0.45 -16.03
C ILE A 172 8.81 -0.22 -17.23
N ILE A 173 9.29 0.09 -18.43
CA ILE A 173 8.87 -0.56 -19.67
C ILE A 173 9.41 -1.99 -19.72
N ARG A 174 8.57 -2.92 -20.15
CA ARG A 174 8.89 -4.34 -20.29
C ARG A 174 8.37 -4.88 -21.62
N ASP A 175 9.18 -5.72 -22.22
CA ASP A 175 8.79 -6.50 -23.39
C ASP A 175 7.65 -7.46 -23.04
N GLY A 176 6.72 -7.62 -23.97
CA GLY A 176 5.63 -8.59 -23.90
C GLY A 176 5.76 -9.60 -25.04
N SER A 177 4.77 -9.64 -25.92
CA SER A 177 4.88 -10.39 -27.17
C SER A 177 5.79 -9.71 -28.20
N ALA A 178 6.10 -8.42 -28.03
CA ALA A 178 7.08 -7.69 -28.82
C ALA A 178 8.38 -7.49 -28.01
N VAL A 179 9.51 -7.39 -28.71
CA VAL A 179 10.85 -7.17 -28.14
C VAL A 179 11.35 -5.77 -28.49
N GLY A 180 11.97 -5.07 -27.54
CA GLY A 180 12.52 -3.73 -27.75
C GLY A 180 11.50 -2.60 -27.58
N CYS A 181 10.55 -2.77 -26.66
CA CYS A 181 9.55 -1.77 -26.33
C CYS A 181 10.19 -0.47 -25.80
N HIS A 182 9.73 0.68 -26.29
CA HIS A 182 10.21 2.01 -25.88
C HIS A 182 9.15 3.11 -26.02
#